data_AF-A0A7C6Z588-F1
#
_entry.id   AF-A0A7C6Z588-F1
#
_cell.length_a   1.000
_cell.length_b   1.000
_cell.length_c   1.000
_cell.angle_alpha   90.00
_cell.angle_beta   90.00
_cell.angle_gamma   90.00
#
_symmetry.space_group_name_H-M   'P 1'
#
loop_
_entity.id
_entity.type
_entity.pdbx_description
1 polymer ?
#
loop_
_entity_poly.entity_id
_entity_poly.type
_entity_poly.pdbx_seq_one_letter_code
_entity_poly.pdbx_strand_id
1 'polypeptide(L)'
;CVHAAAIAIKSFLGLVCDPVAGLVEVPCVKRNATAATVALTAAEMALAGIESAIPLDEVIDAMNEIGKSMPCSLRETAQGGLAITPTGQRIQAEFL
;
A
#
# COMPACT_ATOMS: atom_id res chain seq x y z
N CYS A 1 -4.35 4.12 20.65
CA CYS A 1 -3.37 4.47 19.61
C CYS A 1 -2.64 3.26 19.02
N VAL A 2 -1.97 2.42 19.82
CA VAL A 2 -1.18 1.28 19.31
C VAL A 2 -2.02 0.28 18.49
N HIS A 3 -3.22 -0.09 18.95
CA HIS A 3 -4.11 -0.98 18.19
C HIS A 3 -4.58 -0.37 16.86
N ALA A 4 -4.90 0.93 16.83
CA ALA A 4 -5.30 1.62 15.60
C ALA A 4 -4.17 1.58 14.55
N ALA A 5 -2.94 1.91 14.96
CA ALA A 5 -1.78 1.84 14.08
C ALA A 5 -1.54 0.41 13.56
N ALA A 6 -1.62 -0.60 14.44
CA ALA A 6 -1.45 -1.99 14.05
C ALA A 6 -2.55 -2.45 13.07
N ILE A 7 -3.82 -2.07 13.28
CA ILE A 7 -4.93 -2.38 12.37
C ILE A 7 -4.71 -1.70 11.01
N ALA A 8 -4.39 -0.41 10.99
CA ALA A 8 -4.20 0.35 9.76
C ALA A 8 -3.03 -0.18 8.92
N ILE A 9 -1.86 -0.41 9.53
CA ILE A 9 -0.67 -0.90 8.81
C ILE A 9 -0.90 -2.31 8.27
N LYS A 10 -1.56 -3.19 9.04
CA LYS A 10 -1.91 -4.54 8.57
C LYS A 10 -2.72 -4.54 7.27
N SER A 11 -3.59 -3.56 7.07
CA SER A 11 -4.41 -3.44 5.85
C SER A 11 -3.60 -3.16 4.58
N PHE A 12 -2.33 -2.78 4.71
CA PHE A 12 -1.45 -2.43 3.59
C PHE A 12 -0.18 -3.29 3.49
N LEU A 13 -0.06 -4.37 4.26
CA LEU A 13 1.07 -5.28 4.15
C LEU A 13 1.17 -5.86 2.74
N GLY A 14 2.37 -5.75 2.14
CA GLY A 14 2.63 -6.26 0.80
C GLY A 14 2.03 -5.43 -0.34
N LEU A 15 1.61 -4.19 -0.09
CA LEU A 15 1.13 -3.31 -1.14
C LEU A 15 2.23 -3.04 -2.18
N VAL A 16 2.10 -3.64 -3.35
CA VAL A 16 2.98 -3.42 -4.52
C VAL A 16 2.92 -1.96 -4.94
N CYS A 17 4.05 -1.35 -5.28
CA CYS A 17 4.07 -0.05 -5.93
C CYS A 17 4.58 -0.24 -7.35
N ASP A 18 3.72 -0.16 -8.36
CA ASP A 18 4.20 -0.01 -9.74
C ASP A 18 3.13 0.69 -10.58
N PRO A 19 3.12 2.04 -10.55
CA PRO A 19 2.00 2.82 -11.03
C PRO A 19 1.96 2.90 -12.56
N VAL A 20 0.79 3.29 -13.08
CA VAL A 20 0.58 3.47 -14.53
C VAL A 20 1.58 4.47 -15.08
N ALA A 21 2.29 4.07 -16.15
CA ALA A 21 3.31 4.88 -16.82
C ALA A 21 4.45 5.39 -15.91
N GLY A 22 4.64 4.82 -14.71
CA GLY A 22 5.60 5.33 -13.72
C GLY A 22 5.21 6.68 -13.10
N LEU A 23 3.95 7.10 -13.24
CA LEU A 23 3.46 8.40 -12.78
C LEU A 23 2.82 8.30 -11.40
N VAL A 24 2.95 9.37 -10.60
CA VAL A 24 2.36 9.45 -9.24
C VAL A 24 0.89 9.87 -9.29
N GLU A 25 0.09 9.20 -10.14
CA GLU A 25 -1.32 9.51 -10.33
C GLU A 25 -2.21 8.29 -10.09
N VAL A 26 -2.03 7.25 -10.90
CA VAL A 26 -2.81 6.02 -10.84
C VAL A 26 -1.92 4.87 -10.39
N PRO A 27 -2.15 4.28 -9.20
CA PRO A 27 -3.27 4.48 -8.27
C PRO A 27 -2.95 5.43 -7.11
N CYS A 28 -1.80 6.11 -7.12
CA CYS A 28 -1.22 6.83 -5.97
C CYS A 28 -2.19 7.80 -5.29
N VAL A 29 -2.94 8.60 -6.06
CA VAL A 29 -3.92 9.55 -5.49
C VAL A 29 -5.07 8.81 -4.80
N LYS A 30 -5.54 7.71 -5.40
CA LYS A 30 -6.65 6.91 -4.87
C LYS A 30 -6.20 6.16 -3.60
N ARG A 31 -4.95 5.69 -3.58
CA ARG A 31 -4.33 5.09 -2.39
C ARG A 31 -4.28 6.05 -1.21
N ASN A 32 -4.02 7.33 -1.42
CA ASN A 32 -4.07 8.33 -0.34
C ASN A 32 -5.49 8.43 0.27
N ALA A 33 -6.52 8.52 -0.58
CA ALA A 33 -7.90 8.54 -0.11
C ALA A 33 -8.26 7.27 0.68
N THR A 34 -7.91 6.09 0.14
CA THR A 34 -8.14 4.81 0.81
C THR A 34 -7.39 4.72 2.14
N ALA A 35 -6.11 5.13 2.19
CA ALA A 35 -5.31 5.11 3.41
C ALA A 35 -5.88 6.05 4.49
N ALA A 36 -6.37 7.23 4.11
CA ALA A 36 -7.03 8.15 5.03
C ALA A 36 -8.29 7.52 5.64
N THR A 37 -9.13 6.86 4.82
CA THR A 37 -10.32 6.17 5.31
C THR A 37 -9.96 5.01 6.24
N VAL A 38 -8.98 4.17 5.86
CA VAL A 38 -8.53 3.04 6.70
C VAL A 38 -7.97 3.54 8.04
N ALA A 39 -7.20 4.63 8.04
CA ALA A 39 -6.67 5.20 9.27
C ALA A 39 -7.79 5.70 10.21
N LEU A 40 -8.82 6.36 9.66
CA LEU A 40 -9.97 6.82 10.44
C LEU A 40 -10.75 5.63 11.02
N THR A 41 -11.10 4.65 10.18
CA THR A 41 -11.82 3.46 10.62
C THR A 41 -11.02 2.66 11.66
N ALA A 42 -9.71 2.53 11.50
CA ALA A 42 -8.85 1.86 12.48
C ALA A 42 -8.81 2.60 13.83
N ALA A 43 -8.86 3.94 13.81
CA ALA A 43 -8.97 4.74 15.02
C ALA A 43 -10.32 4.53 15.72
N GLU A 44 -11.43 4.55 14.97
CA GLU A 44 -12.77 4.27 15.49
C GLU A 44 -12.87 2.86 16.09
N MET A 45 -12.33 1.85 15.41
CA MET A 45 -12.27 0.47 15.91
C MET A 45 -11.53 0.40 17.24
N ALA A 46 -10.35 1.03 17.34
CA ALA A 46 -9.58 1.04 18.57
C ALA A 46 -10.29 1.79 19.72
N LEU A 47 -11.00 2.88 19.42
CA LEU A 47 -11.81 3.62 20.40
C LEU A 47 -13.04 2.81 20.85
N ALA A 48 -13.58 1.95 19.98
CA ALA A 48 -14.65 1.02 20.31
C ALA A 48 -14.18 -0.21 21.12
N GLY A 49 -12.90 -0.27 21.50
CA GLY A 49 -12.32 -1.37 22.28
C GLY A 49 -11.90 -2.57 21.44
N ILE A 50 -11.83 -2.45 20.11
CA ILE A 50 -11.27 -3.50 19.26
C ILE A 50 -9.75 -3.46 19.36
N GLU A 51 -9.19 -4.52 19.93
CA GLU A 51 -7.75 -4.67 20.06
C GLU A 51 -7.15 -5.39 18.84
N SER A 52 -5.95 -4.96 18.47
CA SER A 52 -5.15 -5.69 17.48
C SER A 52 -4.64 -7.00 18.09
N ALA A 53 -4.98 -8.13 17.47
CA ALA A 53 -4.48 -9.45 17.88
C ALA A 53 -2.95 -9.61 17.77
N ILE A 54 -2.31 -8.81 16.90
CA ILE A 54 -0.86 -8.81 16.72
C ILE A 54 -0.32 -7.45 17.21
N PRO A 55 0.72 -7.43 18.07
CA PRO A 55 1.38 -6.20 18.50
C PRO A 55 1.89 -5.36 17.32
N LEU A 56 1.97 -4.04 17.51
CA LEU A 56 2.41 -3.13 16.45
C LEU A 56 3.85 -3.44 15.99
N ASP A 57 4.75 -3.77 16.90
CA ASP A 57 6.15 -4.04 16.58
C ASP A 57 6.28 -5.26 15.65
N GLU A 58 5.54 -6.33 15.92
CA GLU A 58 5.49 -7.52 15.05
C GLU A 58 4.90 -7.20 13.66
N VAL A 59 3.94 -6.29 13.59
CA VAL A 59 3.39 -5.81 12.30
C VAL A 59 4.46 -5.04 11.51
N ILE A 60 5.27 -4.22 12.18
CA ILE A 60 6.37 -3.46 11.56
C ILE A 60 7.45 -4.42 11.06
N ASP A 61 7.83 -5.42 11.87
CA ASP A 61 8.81 -6.43 11.47
C ASP A 61 8.31 -7.24 10.27
N ALA A 62 7.05 -7.66 10.27
CA ALA A 62 6.44 -8.34 9.13
C ALA A 62 6.44 -7.44 7.87
N MET A 63 6.13 -6.15 8.01
CA MET A 63 6.18 -5.19 6.90
C MET A 63 7.59 -5.09 6.30
N ASN A 64 8.62 -5.02 7.15
CA ASN A 64 10.01 -4.95 6.73
C ASN A 64 10.45 -6.22 5.98
N GLU A 65 10.15 -7.40 6.52
CA GLU A 65 10.51 -8.66 5.88
C GLU A 65 9.80 -8.87 4.54
N ILE A 66 8.50 -8.52 4.45
CA ILE A 66 7.76 -8.51 3.19
C ILE A 66 8.43 -7.57 2.18
N GLY A 67 8.77 -6.35 2.59
CA GLY A 67 9.44 -5.36 1.74
C GLY A 67 10.79 -5.85 1.19
N LYS A 68 11.60 -6.52 2.01
CA LYS A 68 12.88 -7.12 1.59
C LYS A 68 12.69 -8.27 0.60
N SER A 69 11.69 -9.12 0.84
CA SER A 69 11.37 -10.26 -0.04
C SER A 69 10.71 -9.86 -1.36
N MET A 70 10.23 -8.61 -1.47
CA MET A 70 9.49 -8.16 -2.64
C MET A 70 10.39 -8.12 -3.88
N PRO A 71 9.99 -8.79 -4.99
CA PRO A 71 10.70 -8.74 -6.26
C PRO A 71 10.92 -7.30 -6.74
N CYS A 72 12.05 -7.05 -7.39
CA CYS A 72 12.39 -5.72 -7.89
C CYS A 72 11.30 -5.14 -8.83
N SER A 73 10.66 -5.99 -9.63
CA SER A 73 9.58 -5.61 -10.55
C SER A 73 8.31 -5.10 -9.87
N LEU A 74 8.19 -5.25 -8.55
CA LEU A 74 7.03 -4.81 -7.77
C LEU A 74 7.36 -3.61 -6.84
N ARG A 75 8.56 -3.03 -6.98
CA ARG A 75 9.11 -1.93 -6.16
C ARG A 75 9.37 -0.66 -6.97
N GLU A 76 8.36 -0.20 -7.69
CA GLU A 76 8.30 1.09 -8.40
C GLU A 76 9.40 1.24 -9.44
N THR A 77 9.56 0.19 -10.24
CA THR A 77 10.59 0.09 -11.30
C THR A 77 9.99 0.20 -12.71
N ALA A 78 8.67 0.31 -12.84
CA ALA A 78 7.90 0.22 -14.07
C ALA A 78 8.09 -1.11 -14.82
N GLN A 79 8.51 -2.17 -14.13
CA GLN A 79 8.79 -3.50 -14.69
C GLN A 79 7.68 -4.52 -14.41
N GLY A 80 6.61 -4.14 -13.70
CA GLY A 80 5.52 -5.00 -13.27
C GLY A 80 4.20 -4.26 -13.04
N GLY A 81 3.41 -4.78 -12.09
CA GLY A 81 2.16 -4.19 -11.61
C GLY A 81 1.26 -3.55 -12.69
N LEU A 82 0.89 -2.28 -12.48
CA LEU A 82 0.03 -1.56 -13.41
C LEU A 82 0.80 -0.96 -14.59
N ALA A 83 2.10 -0.72 -14.43
CA ALA A 83 2.96 -0.12 -15.45
C ALA A 83 2.98 -0.97 -16.74
N ILE A 84 3.08 -2.30 -16.62
CA ILE A 84 3.19 -3.21 -17.77
C ILE A 84 1.84 -3.66 -18.35
N THR A 85 0.72 -3.20 -17.80
CA THR A 85 -0.60 -3.55 -18.35
C THR A 85 -0.76 -2.95 -19.75
N PRO A 86 -1.55 -3.56 -20.66
CA PRO A 86 -1.74 -3.02 -22.02
C PRO A 86 -2.21 -1.56 -22.01
N THR A 87 -3.13 -1.22 -21.10
CA THR A 87 -3.59 0.16 -20.92
C THR A 87 -2.49 1.05 -20.34
N GLY A 88 -1.70 0.57 -19.38
CA GLY A 88 -0.61 1.32 -18.80
C GLY A 88 0.49 1.66 -19.80
N GLN A 89 0.85 0.71 -20.66
CA GLN A 89 1.81 0.91 -21.76
C GLN A 89 1.28 1.89 -22.81
N ARG A 90 -0.01 1.77 -23.17
CA ARG A 90 -0.65 2.72 -24.09
C ARG A 90 -0.62 4.14 -23.53
N ILE A 91 -0.99 4.32 -22.26
CA ILE A 91 -0.93 5.62 -21.59
C ILE A 91 0.51 6.14 -21.59
N GLN A 92 1.49 5.31 -21.25
CA GLN A 92 2.90 5.70 -21.29
C GLN A 92 3.34 6.21 -22.66
N ALA A 93 2.92 5.54 -23.74
CA ALA A 93 3.25 5.94 -25.12
C ALA A 93 2.47 7.17 -25.62
N GLU A 94 1.36 7.55 -24.99
CA GLU A 94 0.62 8.78 -25.30
C GLU A 94 1.21 10.01 -24.58
N PHE A 95 1.89 9.80 -23.45
CA PHE A 95 2.51 10.85 -22.62
C PHE A 95 4.00 11.10 -22.92
N LEU A 96 4.69 10.16 -23.59
CA LEU A 96 6.09 10.25 -24.04
C LEU A 96 6.16 10.36 -25.56
#